data_AF-A0AAE3H055-F1
#
_entry.id   AF-A0AAE3H055-F1
#
_cell.length_a   1.000
_cell.length_b   1.000
_cell.length_c   1.000
_cell.angle_alpha   90.00
_cell.angle_beta   90.00
_cell.angle_gamma   90.00
#
_symmetry.space_group_name_H-M   'P 1'
#
loop_
_entity.id
_entity.type
_entity.pdbx_description
1 polymer ?
#
loop_
_entity_poly.entity_id
_entity_poly.type
_entity_poly.pdbx_seq_one_letter_code
_entity_poly.pdbx_strand_id
1 'polypeptide(L)'
;MDFDDDDDDFESDEEFERKRAEERKRVANLPITKKGNEIFETISSLVATIDSEKDKFRYQETLFEDIAIINAKIRGAEAGDLYTLRMENAVLIKVHARSIITITSGLKMMNLGYEEHLNLLREEMEEFRILFVDWVNSFDKSNDIPDDWGLFYS
;
A
#
# COMPACT_ATOMS: atom_id res chain seq x y z
N MET A 1 -40.53 -8.50 -37.19
CA MET A 1 -39.22 -8.20 -36.57
C MET A 1 -39.37 -8.69 -35.16
N ASP A 2 -39.00 -9.95 -34.95
CA ASP A 2 -38.90 -10.50 -33.61
C ASP A 2 -37.68 -9.83 -32.98
N PHE A 3 -37.93 -9.05 -31.93
CA PHE A 3 -36.88 -8.65 -31.00
C PHE A 3 -36.54 -9.92 -30.25
N ASP A 4 -35.53 -10.64 -30.71
CA ASP A 4 -34.87 -11.64 -29.88
C ASP A 4 -34.33 -10.90 -28.66
N ASP A 5 -34.89 -11.25 -27.51
CA ASP A 5 -34.40 -10.96 -26.17
C ASP A 5 -32.93 -11.43 -26.08
N ASP A 6 -31.99 -10.55 -26.43
CA ASP A 6 -30.60 -10.61 -25.94
C ASP A 6 -30.64 -10.22 -24.45
N ASP A 7 -31.24 -11.08 -23.64
CA ASP A 7 -31.32 -11.02 -22.18
C ASP A 7 -30.16 -11.84 -21.58
N ASP A 8 -28.95 -11.70 -22.15
CA ASP A 8 -27.76 -12.43 -21.73
C ASP A 8 -26.72 -11.47 -21.11
N ASP A 9 -26.47 -11.71 -19.82
CA ASP A 9 -25.25 -11.41 -19.04
C ASP A 9 -25.14 -10.07 -18.29
N PHE A 10 -26.24 -9.49 -17.79
CA PHE A 10 -26.13 -8.51 -16.71
C PHE A 10 -25.99 -9.22 -15.36
N GLU A 11 -24.77 -9.20 -14.80
CA GLU A 11 -24.49 -9.62 -13.42
C GLU A 11 -25.47 -8.92 -12.47
N SER A 12 -26.16 -9.67 -11.60
CA SER A 12 -27.05 -9.04 -10.64
C SER A 12 -26.26 -8.17 -9.67
N ASP A 13 -26.86 -7.07 -9.18
CA ASP A 13 -26.22 -6.19 -8.18
C ASP A 13 -25.71 -6.99 -6.96
N GLU A 14 -26.43 -8.04 -6.57
CA GLU A 14 -26.04 -8.93 -5.46
C GLU A 14 -24.80 -9.75 -5.78
N GLU A 15 -24.68 -10.29 -7.00
CA GLU A 15 -23.51 -11.05 -7.43
C GLU A 15 -22.27 -10.15 -7.56
N PHE A 16 -22.44 -8.96 -8.14
CA PHE A 16 -21.38 -7.97 -8.26
C PHE A 16 -20.82 -7.58 -6.89
N GLU A 17 -21.69 -7.23 -5.93
CA GLU A 17 -21.26 -6.88 -4.57
C GLU A 17 -20.62 -8.06 -3.82
N ARG A 18 -21.08 -9.29 -4.07
CA ARG A 18 -20.45 -10.50 -3.53
C ARG A 18 -19.02 -10.65 -4.04
N LYS A 19 -18.80 -10.57 -5.36
CA LYS A 19 -17.45 -10.65 -5.96
C LYS A 19 -16.53 -9.55 -5.42
N ARG A 20 -17.05 -8.33 -5.30
CA ARG A 20 -16.31 -7.20 -4.72
C ARG A 20 -15.95 -7.43 -3.25
N ALA A 21 -16.84 -8.01 -2.46
CA ALA A 21 -16.58 -8.33 -1.06
C ALA A 21 -15.52 -9.44 -0.90
N GLU A 22 -15.59 -10.48 -1.73
CA GLU A 22 -14.59 -11.54 -1.79
C GLU A 22 -13.21 -11.00 -2.15
N GLU A 23 -13.16 -10.11 -3.14
CA GLU A 23 -11.93 -9.48 -3.57
C GLU A 23 -11.33 -8.58 -2.49
N ARG A 24 -12.15 -7.73 -1.84
CA ARG A 24 -11.72 -6.95 -0.66
C ARG A 24 -11.14 -7.84 0.44
N LYS A 25 -11.76 -9.00 0.68
CA LYS A 25 -11.30 -9.97 1.68
C LYS A 25 -9.98 -10.64 1.26
N ARG A 26 -9.80 -10.96 -0.02
CA ARG A 26 -8.53 -11.48 -0.56
C ARG A 26 -7.41 -10.48 -0.34
N VAL A 27 -7.61 -9.24 -0.78
CA VAL A 27 -6.63 -8.15 -0.64
C VAL A 27 -6.30 -7.88 0.83
N ALA A 28 -7.30 -7.79 1.70
CA ALA A 28 -7.08 -7.62 3.13
C ALA A 28 -6.26 -8.76 3.77
N ASN A 29 -6.26 -9.95 3.16
CA ASN A 29 -5.51 -11.09 3.64
C ASN A 29 -4.09 -11.23 3.09
N LEU A 30 -3.70 -10.39 2.12
CA LEU A 30 -2.34 -10.41 1.58
C LEU A 30 -1.32 -10.11 2.69
N PRO A 31 -0.16 -10.81 2.71
CA PRO A 31 0.89 -10.57 3.68
C PRO A 31 1.32 -9.10 3.74
N ILE A 32 1.51 -8.47 2.57
CA ILE A 32 1.93 -7.06 2.49
C ILE A 32 0.87 -6.10 3.08
N THR A 33 -0.42 -6.39 2.91
CA THR A 33 -1.50 -5.58 3.48
C THR A 33 -1.56 -5.71 4.99
N LYS A 34 -1.39 -6.92 5.52
CA LYS A 34 -1.33 -7.13 6.98
C LYS A 34 -0.14 -6.39 7.58
N LYS A 35 1.04 -6.53 6.97
CA LYS A 35 2.25 -5.83 7.42
C LYS A 35 2.10 -4.30 7.33
N GLY A 36 1.43 -3.78 6.30
CA GLY A 36 1.11 -2.34 6.20
C GLY A 36 0.17 -1.84 7.31
N ASN A 37 -0.74 -2.68 7.82
CA ASN A 37 -1.56 -2.33 8.98
C ASN A 37 -0.76 -2.42 10.29
N GLU A 38 0.12 -3.42 10.44
CA GLU A 38 1.02 -3.53 11.61
C GLU A 38 1.91 -2.28 11.74
N ILE A 39 2.52 -1.84 10.62
CA ILE A 39 3.32 -0.61 10.58
C ILE A 39 2.48 0.62 10.96
N PHE A 40 1.20 0.69 10.56
CA PHE A 40 0.32 1.79 10.97
C PHE A 40 0.10 1.83 12.49
N GLU A 41 -0.09 0.68 13.13
CA GLU A 41 -0.23 0.59 14.59
C GLU A 41 1.07 0.97 15.31
N THR A 42 2.22 0.54 14.78
CA THR A 42 3.54 0.93 15.30
C THR A 42 3.79 2.43 15.15
N ILE A 43 3.45 3.03 14.01
CA ILE A 43 3.51 4.50 13.81
C ILE A 43 2.59 5.22 14.79
N SER A 44 1.36 4.74 14.98
CA SER A 44 0.41 5.33 15.93
C SER A 44 0.96 5.33 17.35
N SER A 45 1.56 4.20 17.76
CA SER A 45 2.20 4.05 19.06
C SER A 45 3.43 4.95 19.20
N LEU A 46 4.29 5.01 18.18
CA LEU A 46 5.46 5.88 18.16
C LEU A 46 5.07 7.36 18.29
N VAL A 47 4.12 7.83 17.48
CA VAL A 47 3.69 9.23 17.45
C VAL A 47 3.13 9.67 18.80
N ALA A 48 2.40 8.79 19.51
CA ALA A 48 1.91 9.07 20.86
C ALA A 48 3.02 9.34 21.89
N THR A 49 4.27 8.93 21.60
CA THR A 49 5.44 9.18 22.47
C THR A 49 6.24 10.43 22.09
N ILE A 50 5.93 11.06 20.96
CA ILE A 50 6.67 12.23 20.46
C ILE A 50 6.01 13.50 21.00
N ASP A 51 6.82 14.37 21.60
CA ASP A 51 6.42 15.74 21.93
C ASP A 51 6.25 16.57 20.65
N SER A 52 5.00 16.83 20.26
CA SER A 52 4.66 17.53 19.00
C SER A 52 5.22 18.95 18.91
N GLU A 53 5.50 19.63 20.02
CA GLU A 53 6.14 20.96 19.97
C GLU A 53 7.61 20.89 19.53
N LYS A 54 8.24 19.71 19.71
CA LYS A 54 9.64 19.47 19.32
C LYS A 54 9.77 18.92 17.91
N ASP A 55 8.69 18.40 17.32
CA ASP A 55 8.65 17.94 15.93
C ASP A 55 8.53 19.12 14.94
N LYS A 56 9.63 19.87 14.78
CA LYS A 56 9.68 21.05 13.90
C LYS A 56 9.55 20.72 12.41
N PHE A 57 9.69 19.44 12.03
CA PHE A 57 9.67 18.99 10.64
C PHE A 57 8.36 18.29 10.24
N ARG A 58 7.37 18.24 11.15
CA ARG A 58 6.06 17.58 10.94
C ARG A 58 6.21 16.09 10.58
N TYR A 59 7.22 15.44 11.14
CA TYR A 59 7.48 14.01 10.93
C TYR A 59 6.33 13.10 11.35
N GLN A 60 5.59 13.46 12.42
CA GLN A 60 4.41 12.70 12.83
C GLN A 60 3.36 12.65 11.71
N GLU A 61 3.08 13.78 11.08
CA GLU A 61 2.07 13.89 10.03
C GLU A 61 2.52 13.17 8.76
N THR A 62 3.78 13.34 8.36
CA THR A 62 4.33 12.67 7.18
C THR A 62 4.37 11.15 7.35
N LEU A 63 4.66 10.63 8.55
CA LEU A 63 4.57 9.19 8.81
C LEU A 63 3.16 8.64 8.56
N PHE A 64 2.13 9.34 9.04
CA PHE A 64 0.74 8.94 8.81
C PHE A 64 0.33 9.04 7.34
N GLU A 65 0.76 10.10 6.65
CA GLU A 65 0.54 10.27 5.21
C GLU A 65 1.18 9.12 4.42
N ASP A 66 2.46 8.83 4.69
CA ASP A 66 3.21 7.78 4.01
C ASP A 66 2.54 6.41 4.16
N ILE A 67 2.18 6.02 5.39
CA ILE A 67 1.57 4.70 5.62
C ILE A 67 0.14 4.62 5.05
N ALA A 68 -0.62 5.72 5.07
CA ALA A 68 -1.92 5.79 4.44
C ALA A 68 -1.81 5.60 2.92
N ILE A 69 -0.83 6.25 2.28
CA ILE A 69 -0.60 6.10 0.84
C ILE A 69 -0.15 4.68 0.52
N ILE A 70 0.79 4.09 1.28
CA ILE A 70 1.21 2.69 1.08
C ILE A 70 -0.01 1.77 1.08
N ASN A 71 -0.85 1.88 2.11
CA ASN A 71 -2.04 1.05 2.27
C ASN A 71 -3.08 1.27 1.16
N ALA A 72 -3.28 2.51 0.72
CA ALA A 72 -4.20 2.83 -0.38
C ALA A 72 -3.68 2.29 -1.72
N LYS A 73 -2.38 2.40 -1.99
CA LYS A 73 -1.76 1.97 -3.25
C LYS A 73 -1.66 0.46 -3.39
N ILE A 74 -1.51 -0.28 -2.29
CA ILE A 74 -1.65 -1.74 -2.31
C ILE A 74 -3.06 -2.12 -2.78
N ARG A 75 -4.10 -1.51 -2.19
CA ARG A 75 -5.50 -1.78 -2.57
C ARG A 75 -5.79 -1.35 -4.01
N GLY A 76 -5.24 -0.22 -4.44
CA GLY A 76 -5.38 0.29 -5.81
C GLY A 76 -4.74 -0.63 -6.85
N ALA A 77 -3.55 -1.15 -6.56
CA ALA A 77 -2.89 -2.13 -7.42
C ALA A 77 -3.68 -3.42 -7.54
N GLU A 78 -4.25 -3.95 -6.45
CA GLU A 78 -5.04 -5.18 -6.53
C GLU A 78 -6.38 -5.00 -7.24
N ALA A 79 -6.92 -3.78 -7.27
CA ALA A 79 -8.16 -3.48 -8.01
C ALA A 79 -7.93 -3.27 -9.51
N GLY A 80 -6.75 -2.79 -9.91
CA GLY A 80 -6.34 -2.60 -11.29
C GLY A 80 -5.40 -3.72 -11.71
N ASP A 81 -5.94 -4.82 -12.22
CA ASP A 81 -5.19 -6.04 -12.56
C ASP A 81 -4.22 -5.89 -13.77
N LEU A 82 -4.02 -4.66 -14.26
CA LEU A 82 -3.08 -4.36 -15.34
C LEU A 82 -1.66 -4.18 -14.80
N TYR A 83 -0.69 -4.90 -15.38
CA TYR A 83 0.70 -4.90 -14.95
C TYR A 83 1.27 -3.49 -14.76
N THR A 84 1.09 -2.61 -15.75
CA THR A 84 1.60 -1.24 -15.69
C THR A 84 1.01 -0.46 -14.52
N LEU A 85 -0.31 -0.52 -14.31
CA LEU A 85 -0.96 0.15 -13.18
C LEU A 85 -0.48 -0.39 -11.83
N ARG A 86 -0.26 -1.71 -11.72
CA ARG A 86 0.29 -2.31 -10.50
C ARG A 86 1.71 -1.83 -10.24
N MET A 87 2.54 -1.74 -11.29
CA MET A 87 3.91 -1.24 -11.20
C MET A 87 3.98 0.23 -10.80
N GLU A 88 3.11 1.10 -11.32
CA GLU A 88 3.03 2.50 -10.90
C GLU A 88 2.69 2.65 -9.41
N ASN A 89 1.70 1.88 -8.93
CA ASN A 89 1.37 1.85 -7.51
C ASN A 89 2.55 1.33 -6.67
N ALA A 90 3.27 0.31 -7.15
CA ALA A 90 4.46 -0.22 -6.50
C ALA A 90 5.60 0.82 -6.39
N VAL A 91 5.78 1.67 -7.41
CA VAL A 91 6.74 2.79 -7.35
C VAL A 91 6.38 3.76 -6.23
N LEU A 92 5.11 4.16 -6.14
CA LEU A 92 4.64 5.08 -5.08
C LEU A 92 4.83 4.46 -3.70
N ILE A 93 4.46 3.18 -3.51
CA ILE A 93 4.69 2.44 -2.26
C ILE A 93 6.17 2.50 -1.86
N LYS A 94 7.09 2.25 -2.80
CA LYS A 94 8.53 2.28 -2.54
C LYS A 94 9.03 3.67 -2.14
N VAL A 95 8.49 4.74 -2.72
CA VAL A 95 8.84 6.12 -2.34
C VAL A 95 8.44 6.40 -0.89
N HIS A 96 7.20 6.11 -0.53
CA HIS A 96 6.68 6.33 0.83
C HIS A 96 7.36 5.42 1.87
N ALA A 97 7.67 4.17 1.53
CA ALA A 97 8.43 3.28 2.39
C ALA A 97 9.83 3.83 2.72
N ARG A 98 10.52 4.44 1.73
CA ARG A 98 11.82 5.09 1.96
C ARG A 98 11.69 6.37 2.79
N SER A 99 10.58 7.10 2.64
CA SER A 99 10.28 8.27 3.46
C SER A 99 10.14 7.87 4.94
N ILE A 100 9.36 6.83 5.26
CA ILE A 100 9.22 6.30 6.64
C ILE A 100 10.59 5.96 7.25
N ILE A 101 11.46 5.26 6.53
CA ILE A 101 12.82 4.91 7.02
C ILE A 101 13.67 6.17 7.27
N THR A 102 13.55 7.17 6.38
CA THR A 102 14.28 8.44 6.50
C THR A 102 13.82 9.21 7.72
N ILE A 103 12.50 9.35 7.91
CA ILE A 103 11.90 10.03 9.07
C ILE A 103 12.27 9.30 10.37
N THR A 104 12.19 7.98 10.39
CA THR A 104 12.60 7.16 11.55
C THR A 104 14.06 7.41 11.93
N SER A 105 14.92 7.68 10.94
CA SER A 105 16.32 8.09 11.18
C SER A 105 16.43 9.51 11.74
N GLY A 106 15.65 10.44 11.21
CA GLY A 106 15.59 11.82 11.70
C GLY A 106 15.11 11.89 13.15
N LEU A 107 14.02 11.19 13.49
CA LEU A 107 13.49 11.11 14.85
C LEU A 107 14.53 10.58 15.85
N LYS A 108 15.24 9.50 15.49
CA LYS A 108 16.33 8.95 16.31
C LYS A 108 17.46 9.97 16.52
N MET A 109 17.88 10.67 15.46
CA MET A 109 18.94 11.67 15.54
C MET A 109 18.57 12.86 16.45
N MET A 110 17.29 13.25 16.46
CA MET A 110 16.78 14.33 17.31
C MET A 110 16.39 13.86 18.72
N ASN A 111 16.54 12.57 19.02
CA ASN A 111 16.12 11.96 20.27
C ASN A 111 14.63 12.19 20.58
N LEU A 112 13.79 12.03 19.54
CA LEU A 112 12.33 12.18 19.61
C LEU A 112 11.63 10.83 19.50
N GLY A 113 10.73 10.56 20.43
CA GLY A 113 10.02 9.29 20.57
C GLY A 113 10.86 8.23 21.30
N TYR A 114 10.20 7.12 21.68
CA TYR A 114 10.90 6.04 22.38
C TYR A 114 11.71 5.17 21.42
N GLU A 115 12.95 4.86 21.81
CA GLU A 115 13.89 4.11 20.96
C GLU A 115 13.39 2.70 20.60
N GLU A 116 12.65 2.05 21.51
CA GLU A 116 12.05 0.74 21.26
C GLU A 116 11.10 0.78 20.05
N HIS A 117 10.20 1.77 19.98
CA HIS A 117 9.29 1.93 18.85
C HIS A 117 10.03 2.27 17.54
N LEU A 118 11.08 3.10 17.62
CA LEU A 118 11.90 3.43 16.45
C LEU A 118 12.64 2.20 15.90
N ASN A 119 13.13 1.31 16.78
CA ASN A 119 13.80 0.09 16.37
C ASN A 119 12.80 -0.92 15.79
N LEU A 120 11.66 -1.12 16.45
CA LEU A 120 10.57 -1.97 15.95
C LEU A 120 10.11 -1.52 14.56
N LEU A 121 9.87 -0.23 14.36
CA LEU A 121 9.45 0.31 13.06
C LEU A 121 10.48 0.02 11.97
N ARG A 122 11.79 0.06 12.26
CA ARG A 122 12.83 -0.31 11.28
C ARG A 122 12.79 -1.78 10.91
N GLU A 123 12.58 -2.65 11.90
CA GLU A 123 12.48 -4.10 11.68
C GLU A 123 11.26 -4.41 10.82
N GLU A 124 10.09 -3.85 11.16
CA GLU A 124 8.86 -4.02 10.38
C GLU A 124 8.98 -3.48 8.95
N MET A 125 9.70 -2.37 8.74
CA MET A 125 9.95 -1.85 7.39
C MET A 125 10.86 -2.76 6.55
N GLU A 126 11.80 -3.49 7.18
CA GLU A 126 12.61 -4.49 6.48
C GLU A 126 11.80 -5.74 6.14
N GLU A 127 10.94 -6.21 7.05
CA GLU A 127 9.99 -7.28 6.77
C GLU A 127 9.03 -6.88 5.64
N PHE A 128 8.51 -5.65 5.68
CA PHE A 128 7.68 -5.10 4.61
C PHE A 128 8.42 -5.06 3.27
N ARG A 129 9.71 -4.70 3.25
CA ARG A 129 10.52 -4.69 2.03
C ARG A 129 10.60 -6.08 1.40
N ILE A 130 10.74 -7.14 2.19
CA ILE A 130 10.77 -8.52 1.70
C ILE A 130 9.41 -8.88 1.10
N LEU A 131 8.31 -8.65 1.84
CA LEU A 131 6.96 -8.92 1.37
C LEU A 131 6.58 -8.11 0.12
N PHE A 132 7.07 -6.87 0.02
CA PHE A 132 6.90 -6.01 -1.14
C PHE A 132 7.55 -6.59 -2.39
N VAL A 133 8.77 -7.13 -2.27
CA VAL A 133 9.46 -7.77 -3.39
C VAL A 133 8.68 -9.01 -3.85
N ASP A 134 8.26 -9.86 -2.93
CA ASP A 134 7.45 -11.05 -3.25
C ASP A 134 6.13 -10.67 -3.92
N TRP A 135 5.48 -9.62 -3.44
CA TRP A 135 4.25 -9.08 -4.01
C TRP A 135 4.45 -8.56 -5.43
N VAL A 136 5.47 -7.73 -5.70
CA VAL A 136 5.76 -7.24 -7.05
C VAL A 136 6.13 -8.37 -8.02
N ASN A 137 6.87 -9.38 -7.54
CA ASN A 137 7.23 -10.54 -8.36
C ASN A 137 6.01 -11.41 -8.75
N SER A 138 4.87 -11.23 -8.09
CA SER A 138 3.63 -11.93 -8.42
C SER A 138 2.84 -11.29 -9.58
N PHE A 139 3.25 -10.12 -10.08
CA PHE A 139 2.50 -9.41 -11.11
C PHE A 139 2.62 -10.11 -12.48
N ASP A 140 1.49 -10.33 -13.14
CA ASP A 140 1.45 -10.94 -14.46
C ASP A 140 1.76 -9.90 -15.55
N LYS A 141 2.96 -9.98 -16.12
CA LYS A 141 3.43 -9.11 -17.22
C LYS A 141 2.64 -9.28 -18.51
N SER A 142 1.92 -10.39 -18.68
CA SER A 142 1.14 -10.65 -19.89
C SER A 142 -0.23 -9.98 -19.87
N ASN A 143 -0.71 -9.59 -18.68
CA ASN A 143 -1.96 -8.86 -18.51
C ASN A 143 -1.68 -7.35 -18.44
N ASP A 144 -1.60 -6.71 -19.61
CA ASP A 144 -1.34 -5.27 -19.68
C ASP A 144 -1.95 -4.62 -20.92
N ILE A 145 -2.11 -3.29 -20.86
CA ILE A 145 -2.60 -2.46 -21.97
C ILE A 145 -1.63 -1.28 -22.14
N PRO A 146 -1.13 -0.99 -23.35
CA PRO A 146 -0.23 0.13 -23.62
C PRO A 146 -0.72 1.44 -23.00
N ASP A 147 0.15 2.09 -22.22
CA ASP A 147 -0.15 3.34 -21.52
C ASP A 147 0.36 4.60 -22.23
N ASP A 148 1.09 4.44 -23.34
CA ASP A 148 1.80 5.48 -24.11
C ASP A 148 2.96 6.20 -23.37
N TRP A 149 3.21 5.89 -22.09
CA TRP A 149 4.33 6.47 -21.32
C TRP A 149 5.59 5.60 -21.40
N GLY A 150 5.44 4.29 -21.67
CA GLY A 150 6.56 3.43 -22.02
C GLY A 150 7.49 3.08 -20.85
N LEU A 151 7.02 3.18 -19.60
CA LEU A 151 7.87 3.02 -18.41
C LEU A 151 8.21 1.57 -18.07
N PHE A 152 7.33 0.61 -18.41
CA PHE A 152 7.43 -0.78 -17.94
C PHE A 152 7.38 -1.85 -19.04
N TYR A 153 7.26 -1.45 -20.31
CA TYR A 153 7.37 -2.35 -21.47
C TYR A 153 8.85 -2.45 -21.88
N SER A 154 9.44 -3.63 -21.78
CA SER A 154 10.79 -3.92 -22.29
C SER A 154 10.90 -5.33 -22.85
#